data_AF-A0A0S2M115-F1
#
_entry.id   AF-A0A0S2M115-F1
#
_cell.length_a   1.000
_cell.length_b   1.000
_cell.length_c   1.000
_cell.angle_alpha   90.00
_cell.angle_beta   90.00
_cell.angle_gamma   90.00
#
_symmetry.space_group_name_H-M   'P 1'
#
loop_
_entity.id
_entity.type
_entity.pdbx_description
1 polymer ?
#
loop_
_entity_poly.entity_id
_entity_poly.type
_entity_poly.pdbx_seq_one_letter_code
_entity_poly.pdbx_strand_id
1 'polypeptide(L)' 'MTELRPSEWGGWGYRVMPGRSAVVMGAGPGLIITTTGQKQFAVTVADPETAASLLLTLRDRMDDGGTQRAGSAQTA' A
#
# COMPACT_ATOMS: atom_id res chain seq x y z
N MET A 1 -6.12 8.84 -9.46
CA MET A 1 -6.78 7.55 -9.71
C MET A 1 -5.99 6.81 -10.78
N THR A 2 -5.47 5.62 -10.48
CA THR A 2 -4.81 4.76 -11.47
C THR A 2 -5.78 3.66 -11.84
N GLU A 3 -5.84 3.37 -13.14
CA GLU A 3 -6.49 2.17 -13.64
C GLU A 3 -5.44 1.06 -13.72
N LEU A 4 -5.71 -0.06 -13.08
CA LEU A 4 -4.86 -1.25 -13.16
C LEU A 4 -5.35 -2.12 -14.32
N ARG A 5 -4.43 -2.46 -15.23
CA ARG A 5 -4.70 -3.41 -16.31
C ARG A 5 -3.95 -4.71 -16.06
N PRO A 6 -4.62 -5.88 -16.08
CA PRO A 6 -3.98 -7.17 -15.83
C PRO A 6 -2.74 -7.42 -16.69
N SER A 7 -2.75 -6.98 -17.96
CA SER A 7 -1.62 -7.09 -18.88
C SER A 7 -0.34 -6.42 -18.39
N GLU A 8 -0.42 -5.34 -17.61
CA GLU A 8 0.74 -4.61 -17.09
C GLU A 8 1.35 -5.25 -15.84
N TRP A 9 0.61 -6.15 -15.18
CA TRP A 9 0.94 -6.76 -13.89
C TRP A 9 1.07 -8.29 -13.95
N GLY A 10 1.11 -8.87 -15.16
CA GLY A 10 1.31 -10.31 -15.35
C GLY A 10 0.03 -11.16 -15.29
N GLY A 11 -1.13 -10.53 -15.47
CA GLY A 11 -2.45 -11.15 -15.52
C GLY A 11 -3.23 -11.02 -14.21
N TRP A 12 -4.22 -11.89 -14.05
CA TRP A 12 -5.15 -11.91 -12.91
C TRP A 12 -4.57 -12.60 -11.69
N GLY A 13 -5.13 -12.35 -10.50
CA GLY A 13 -4.75 -13.00 -9.25
C GLY A 13 -3.59 -12.31 -8.55
N TYR A 14 -2.91 -13.06 -7.67
CA TYR A 14 -1.75 -12.57 -6.93
C TYR A 14 -0.46 -12.77 -7.73
N ARG A 15 0.33 -11.70 -7.88
CA ARG A 15 1.51 -11.64 -8.74
C ARG A 15 2.71 -11.10 -7.99
N VAL A 16 3.85 -11.77 -8.16
CA VAL A 16 5.13 -11.36 -7.60
C VAL A 16 6.12 -11.21 -8.74
N MET A 17 6.75 -10.05 -8.82
CA MET A 17 7.73 -9.68 -9.83
C MET A 17 8.96 -9.07 -9.14
N PRO A 18 10.12 -8.99 -9.82
CA PRO A 18 11.25 -8.25 -9.30
C PRO A 18 10.86 -6.79 -9.00
N GLY A 19 10.99 -6.38 -7.74
CA GLY A 19 10.72 -5.00 -7.30
C GLY A 19 9.24 -4.61 -7.12
N ARG A 20 8.29 -5.49 -7.49
CA ARG A 20 6.86 -5.18 -7.37
C ARG A 20 5.97 -6.40 -7.21
N SER A 21 4.80 -6.21 -6.64
CA SER A 21 3.76 -7.24 -6.53
C SER A 21 2.38 -6.64 -6.78
N ALA A 22 1.41 -7.49 -7.11
CA ALA A 22 0.05 -7.04 -7.35
C ALA A 22 -1.01 -8.06 -6.95
N VAL A 23 -2.17 -7.56 -6.54
CA VAL A 23 -3.43 -8.31 -6.46
C VAL A 23 -4.38 -7.73 -7.51
N VAL A 24 -4.59 -8.47 -8.59
CA VAL A 24 -5.41 -8.01 -9.72
C VAL A 24 -6.66 -8.87 -9.83
N MET A 25 -7.79 -8.34 -9.37
CA MET A 25 -9.09 -9.02 -9.47
C MET A 25 -9.88 -8.62 -10.72
N GLY A 26 -9.40 -7.62 -11.48
CA GLY A 26 -10.15 -6.84 -12.46
C GLY A 26 -9.24 -5.95 -13.28
N ALA A 27 -9.63 -5.62 -14.52
CA ALA A 27 -9.28 -4.31 -15.04
C ALA A 27 -10.17 -3.28 -14.32
N GLY A 28 -9.60 -2.19 -13.84
CA GLY A 28 -10.38 -1.17 -13.14
C GLY A 28 -9.58 -0.33 -12.17
N PRO A 29 -10.25 0.46 -11.33
CA PRO A 29 -9.58 1.32 -10.36
C PRO A 29 -8.71 0.52 -9.40
N GLY A 30 -7.60 1.14 -9.00
CA GLY A 30 -6.69 0.54 -8.05
C GLY A 30 -5.75 1.54 -7.40
N LEU A 31 -5.03 1.02 -6.41
CA LEU A 31 -4.03 1.74 -5.65
C LEU A 31 -2.67 1.13 -5.93
N ILE A 32 -1.66 1.97 -6.17
CA ILE A 32 -0.25 1.57 -6.19
C ILE A 32 0.41 2.20 -4.97
N ILE A 33 1.00 1.36 -4.13
CA ILE A 33 1.67 1.74 -2.90
C ILE A 33 3.17 1.58 -3.12
N THR A 34 3.94 2.62 -2.82
CA THR A 34 5.39 2.49 -2.67
C THR A 34 5.69 2.23 -1.21
N THR A 35 6.21 1.04 -0.94
CA THR A 35 6.60 0.62 0.41
C THR A 35 7.88 1.32 0.86
N THR A 36 8.15 1.33 2.16
CA THR A 36 9.40 1.89 2.73
C THR A 36 10.66 1.21 2.17
N GLY A 37 10.57 -0.08 1.85
CA GLY A 37 11.60 -0.86 1.16
C GLY A 37 11.73 -0.59 -0.35
N GLN A 38 11.16 0.51 -0.87
CA GLN A 38 11.23 0.94 -2.26
C GLN A 38 10.63 -0.06 -3.27
N LYS A 39 9.74 -0.94 -2.81
CA LYS A 39 8.98 -1.88 -3.66
C LYS A 39 7.58 -1.34 -3.93
N GLN A 40 7.03 -1.64 -5.10
CA GLN A 40 5.66 -1.29 -5.45
C GLN A 40 4.68 -2.43 -5.15
N PHE A 41 3.52 -2.10 -4.60
CA PHE A 41 2.40 -3.03 -4.41
C PHE A 41 1.14 -2.44 -5.05
N ALA A 42 0.59 -3.11 -6.06
CA ALA A 42 -0.63 -2.69 -6.73
C ALA A 42 -1.82 -3.55 -6.29
N VAL A 43 -2.99 -2.93 -6.09
CA VAL A 43 -4.21 -3.65 -5.75
C VAL A 43 -5.41 -3.01 -6.42
N THR A 44 -6.23 -3.84 -7.07
CA THR A 44 -7.52 -3.40 -7.62
C THR A 44 -8.51 -3.19 -6.48
N VAL A 45 -9.09 -2.00 -6.39
CA VAL A 45 -10.09 -1.64 -5.37
C VAL A 45 -11.15 -0.75 -6.01
N ALA A 46 -12.42 -0.93 -5.65
CA ALA A 46 -13.50 -0.16 -6.24
C ALA A 46 -13.40 1.35 -5.95
N ASP A 47 -12.96 1.70 -4.73
CA ASP A 47 -12.76 3.08 -4.28
C ASP A 47 -11.31 3.28 -3.79
N PRO A 48 -10.40 3.72 -4.67
CA PRO A 48 -9.00 3.91 -4.33
C PRO A 48 -8.76 5.12 -3.43
N GLU A 49 -9.67 6.08 -3.39
CA GLU A 49 -9.53 7.28 -2.55
C GLU A 49 -9.80 6.96 -1.09
N THR A 50 -10.89 6.25 -0.81
CA THR A 50 -11.20 5.76 0.53
C THR A 50 -10.12 4.78 1.01
N ALA A 51 -9.67 3.86 0.16
CA ALA A 51 -8.60 2.93 0.50
C ALA A 51 -7.27 3.65 0.83
N ALA A 52 -6.90 4.65 0.03
CA ALA A 52 -5.70 5.46 0.29
C ALA A 52 -5.82 6.23 1.60
N SER A 53 -6.98 6.86 1.85
CA SER A 53 -7.23 7.62 3.07
C SER A 53 -7.10 6.76 4.33
N LEU A 54 -7.68 5.55 4.30
CA LEU A 54 -7.53 4.58 5.40
C LEU A 54 -6.06 4.18 5.60
N LEU A 55 -5.35 3.87 4.52
CA LEU A 55 -3.94 3.48 4.59
C LEU A 55 -3.07 4.60 5.19
N LEU A 56 -3.28 5.84 4.75
CA LEU A 56 -2.55 7.01 5.25
C LEU A 56 -2.84 7.24 6.74
N THR A 57 -4.09 7.07 7.17
CA THR A 57 -4.50 7.18 8.59
C THR A 57 -3.85 6.09 9.45
N LEU A 58 -3.77 4.86 8.94
CA LEU A 58 -3.12 3.75 9.65
C LEU A 58 -1.62 3.97 9.76
N ARG A 59 -0.98 4.51 8.71
CA ARG A 59 0.44 4.87 8.73
C ARG A 59 0.72 5.92 9.82
N ASP A 60 -0.03 7.01 9.82
CA ASP A 60 0.09 8.10 10.79
C ASP A 60 0.06 7.57 12.24
N ARG A 61 -0.94 6.73 12.55
CA ARG A 61 -1.06 6.09 13.87
C ARG A 61 0.14 5.21 14.24
N MET A 62 0.76 4.54 13.27
CA MET A 62 1.96 3.74 13.52
C MET A 62 3.18 4.61 13.81
N ASP A 63 3.31 5.74 13.12
CA ASP A 63 4.36 6.75 13.38
C ASP A 63 4.18 7.41 14.77
N ASP A 64 2.95 7.71 15.17
CA ASP A 64 2.64 8.21 16.53
C ASP A 64 3.00 7.20 17.62
N GLY A 65 2.66 5.91 17.40
CA GLY A 65 2.98 4.83 18.34
C GLY A 65 4.49 4.58 18.47
N GLY A 66 5.26 4.79 17.39
CA GLY A 66 6.72 4.77 17.42
C GLY A 66 7.30 5.92 18.25
N THR A 67 6.73 7.12 18.11
CA THR A 67 7.11 8.32 18.86
C THR A 67 6.85 8.15 20.37
N GLN A 68 5.69 7.58 20.74
CA GLN A 68 5.34 7.32 22.15
C GLN A 68 6.29 6.31 22.84
N ARG A 69 6.81 5.30 22.12
CA ARG A 69 7.80 4.37 22.68
C ARG A 69 9.17 5.01 22.90
N ALA A 70 9.60 5.92 22.03
CA ALA A 70 10.87 6.63 22.20
C ALA A 70 10.85 7.58 23.41
N GLY A 71 9.71 8.24 23.67
CA GLY A 71 9.54 9.16 24.82
C GLY A 71 9.66 8.48 26.20
N SER A 72 9.27 7.21 26.32
CA SER A 72 9.36 6.47 27.59
C SER A 72 10.78 6.07 28.00
N ALA A 73 11.77 6.17 27.10
CA ALA A 73 13.17 5.85 27.39
C ALA A 73 13.99 7.07 27.88
N GLN A 74 13.40 8.27 27.96
CA GLN A 74 14.10 9.51 28.36
C GLN A 74 13.96 9.89 29.84
N THR A 75 13.20 9.12 30.63
CA THR A 75 13.11 9.28 32.09
C THR A 75 13.73 8.08 32.79
N ALA A 76 15.05 8.09 32.94
CA ALA A 76 15.79 7.24 33.87
C ALA A 76 17.11 7.91 34.26
#